data_AF-A0A1G6K5J3-F1
#
_entry.id   AF-A0A1G6K5J3-F1
#
_cell.length_a   1.000
_cell.length_b   1.000
_cell.length_c   1.000
_cell.angle_alpha   90.00
_cell.angle_beta   90.00
_cell.angle_gamma   90.00
#
_symmetry.space_group_name_H-M   'P 1'
#
loop_
_entity.id
_entity.type
_entity.pdbx_description
1 polymer ?
#
loop_
_entity_poly.entity_id
_entity_poly.type
_entity_poly.pdbx_seq_one_letter_code
_entity_poly.pdbx_strand_id
1 'polypeptide(L)'
;MLDEHPRSEPLVALQVDLFNARGSMPQTLAEVMARQKDIQHSSRTRMNTDACAARLNLRQSLVDLLDRLPPEMREEPGVASLCAHMKHEPVDIVHLIYRYKPYELDSKDYEFSRITVLEHWEAGARDMRNTLAHPELLRTQTQASGVTTFDLTEPGEARIRRPMRTIASGGLPSTKAR
;
A
#
# COMPACT_ATOMS: atom_id res chain seq x y z
N MET A 1 -1.68 8.69 12.66
CA MET A 1 -2.01 8.64 11.21
C MET A 1 -0.70 8.47 10.42
N LEU A 2 -0.65 7.78 9.27
CA LEU A 2 0.59 7.55 8.48
C LEU A 2 1.35 8.84 8.11
N ASP A 3 0.69 9.99 8.19
CA ASP A 3 1.27 11.32 7.94
C ASP A 3 2.01 11.93 9.14
N GLU A 4 1.82 11.40 10.36
CA GLU A 4 2.41 11.93 11.59
C GLU A 4 3.74 11.26 11.98
N HIS A 5 4.09 10.14 11.35
CA HIS A 5 5.32 9.43 11.66
C HIS A 5 6.54 10.17 11.10
N PRO A 6 7.59 10.43 11.90
CA PRO A 6 8.82 11.04 11.39
C PRO A 6 9.44 10.13 10.33
N ARG A 7 9.55 10.62 9.10
CA ARG A 7 9.96 9.85 7.91
C ARG A 7 11.48 9.70 7.77
N SER A 8 12.14 9.61 8.92
CA SER A 8 13.59 9.52 9.08
C SER A 8 14.11 8.09 9.14
N GLU A 9 13.21 7.11 9.26
CA GLU A 9 13.54 5.68 9.29
C GLU A 9 12.62 4.90 8.34
N PRO A 10 13.07 3.76 7.79
CA PRO A 10 12.21 2.87 7.01
C PRO A 10 10.99 2.43 7.83
N LEU A 11 9.79 2.60 7.27
CA LEU A 11 8.54 2.32 7.96
C LEU A 11 7.80 1.15 7.31
N VAL A 12 7.42 0.16 8.13
CA VAL A 12 6.47 -0.88 7.73
C VAL A 12 5.14 -0.63 8.44
N ALA A 13 4.08 -0.40 7.67
CA ALA A 13 2.73 -0.19 8.18
C ALA A 13 1.85 -1.41 7.87
N LEU A 14 1.26 -2.00 8.91
CA LEU A 14 0.25 -3.05 8.77
C LEU A 14 -1.13 -2.39 8.76
N GLN A 15 -1.80 -2.43 7.62
CA GLN A 15 -3.15 -1.92 7.46
C GLN A 15 -4.15 -3.07 7.51
N VAL A 16 -4.91 -3.14 8.60
CA VAL A 16 -5.96 -4.14 8.78
C VAL A 16 -7.29 -3.57 8.31
N ASP A 17 -7.90 -4.20 7.32
CA ASP A 17 -9.25 -3.85 6.84
C ASP A 17 -10.22 -4.96 7.23
N LEU A 18 -11.21 -4.63 8.05
CA LEU A 18 -12.25 -5.58 8.48
C LEU A 18 -13.38 -5.72 7.45
N PHE A 19 -13.44 -4.82 6.47
CA PHE A 19 -14.49 -4.74 5.47
C PHE A 19 -13.95 -5.13 4.10
N ASN A 20 -14.50 -6.18 3.50
CA ASN A 20 -14.05 -6.63 2.19
C ASN A 20 -14.92 -6.01 1.09
N ALA A 21 -14.41 -4.99 0.39
CA ALA A 21 -15.11 -4.39 -0.75
C ALA A 21 -15.45 -5.39 -1.87
N ARG A 22 -14.77 -6.54 -1.94
CA ARG A 22 -15.06 -7.62 -2.89
C ARG A 22 -15.90 -8.69 -2.20
N GLY A 23 -17.00 -9.06 -2.84
CA GLY A 23 -17.89 -10.13 -2.39
C GLY A 23 -18.81 -10.56 -3.52
N SER A 24 -19.56 -11.64 -3.29
CA SER A 24 -20.59 -12.11 -4.21
C SER A 24 -21.64 -11.03 -4.51
N MET A 25 -22.36 -11.24 -5.63
CA MET A 25 -23.53 -10.43 -5.96
C MET A 25 -24.62 -10.68 -4.88
N PRO A 26 -25.13 -9.65 -4.21
CA PRO A 26 -26.15 -9.83 -3.18
C PRO A 26 -27.47 -10.30 -3.81
N GLN A 27 -28.15 -11.23 -3.14
CA GLN A 27 -29.44 -11.78 -3.54
C GLN A 27 -30.60 -11.30 -2.65
N THR A 28 -30.29 -10.71 -1.51
CA THR A 28 -31.28 -10.20 -0.55
C THR A 28 -31.00 -8.74 -0.18
N LEU A 29 -32.03 -8.03 0.30
CA LEU A 29 -31.88 -6.62 0.72
C LEU A 29 -30.88 -6.47 1.89
N ALA A 30 -30.85 -7.45 2.80
CA ALA A 30 -29.87 -7.49 3.89
C ALA A 30 -28.44 -7.60 3.38
N GLU A 31 -28.20 -8.44 2.35
CA GLU A 31 -26.88 -8.55 1.71
C GLU A 31 -26.49 -7.27 0.96
N VAL A 32 -27.45 -6.54 0.37
CA VAL A 32 -27.19 -5.23 -0.24
C VAL A 32 -26.70 -4.23 0.81
N MET A 33 -27.35 -4.16 1.97
CA MET A 33 -26.94 -3.29 3.07
C MET A 33 -25.56 -3.64 3.61
N ALA A 34 -25.27 -4.94 3.79
CA ALA A 34 -23.95 -5.41 4.18
C ALA A 34 -22.87 -5.05 3.14
N ARG A 35 -23.15 -5.24 1.84
CA ARG A 35 -22.22 -4.86 0.76
C ARG A 35 -21.98 -3.36 0.69
N GLN A 36 -23.00 -2.53 0.97
CA GLN A 36 -22.82 -1.08 1.03
C GLN A 36 -21.83 -0.68 2.12
N LYS A 37 -21.95 -1.25 3.33
CA LYS A 37 -21.01 -1.03 4.44
C LYS A 37 -19.60 -1.50 4.04
N ASP A 38 -19.49 -2.72 3.51
CA ASP A 38 -18.22 -3.29 3.06
C ASP A 38 -17.48 -2.38 2.07
N ILE A 39 -18.20 -1.88 1.06
CA ILE A 39 -17.64 -0.97 0.05
C ILE A 39 -17.29 0.38 0.67
N GLN A 40 -18.19 0.97 1.47
CA GLN A 40 -18.00 2.31 2.02
C GLN A 40 -16.80 2.37 2.97
N HIS A 41 -16.71 1.44 3.92
CA HIS A 41 -15.64 1.43 4.92
C HIS A 41 -14.29 1.12 4.28
N SER A 42 -14.24 0.10 3.42
CA SER A 42 -13.01 -0.27 2.73
C SER A 42 -12.52 0.78 1.73
N SER A 43 -13.44 1.52 1.09
CA SER A 43 -13.10 2.64 0.21
C SER A 43 -12.44 3.78 0.97
N ARG A 44 -12.94 4.13 2.17
CA ARG A 44 -12.33 5.17 3.02
C ARG A 44 -10.90 4.80 3.44
N THR A 45 -10.70 3.56 3.86
CA THR A 45 -9.37 3.08 4.26
C THR A 45 -8.41 3.13 3.08
N ARG A 46 -8.80 2.61 1.91
CA ARG A 46 -7.98 2.67 0.69
C ARG A 46 -7.69 4.09 0.21
N MET A 47 -8.67 4.99 0.26
CA MET A 47 -8.50 6.38 -0.19
C MET A 47 -7.37 7.08 0.58
N ASN A 48 -7.30 6.88 1.89
CA ASN A 48 -6.24 7.48 2.71
C ASN A 48 -4.87 6.90 2.39
N THR A 49 -4.79 5.57 2.19
CA THR A 49 -3.54 4.91 1.79
C THR A 49 -3.08 5.36 0.41
N ASP A 50 -3.99 5.38 -0.56
CA ASP A 50 -3.70 5.76 -1.95
C ASP A 50 -3.24 7.22 -2.03
N ALA A 51 -3.86 8.13 -1.26
CA ALA A 51 -3.44 9.53 -1.18
C ALA A 51 -2.03 9.67 -0.58
N CYS A 52 -1.72 8.93 0.50
CA CYS A 52 -0.39 8.91 1.10
C CYS A 52 0.65 8.36 0.11
N ALA A 53 0.34 7.25 -0.56
CA ALA A 53 1.18 6.62 -1.57
C ALA A 53 1.46 7.56 -2.74
N ALA A 54 0.43 8.21 -3.29
CA ALA A 54 0.58 9.17 -4.37
C ALA A 54 1.50 10.35 -3.99
N ARG A 55 1.35 10.89 -2.78
CA ARG A 55 2.17 12.00 -2.28
C ARG A 55 3.64 11.62 -2.13
N LEU A 56 3.92 10.43 -1.59
CA LEU A 56 5.28 9.92 -1.42
C LEU A 56 5.95 9.58 -2.75
N ASN A 57 5.22 8.92 -3.64
CA ASN A 57 5.73 8.58 -4.97
C ASN A 57 6.02 9.82 -5.82
N LEU A 58 5.22 10.89 -5.69
CA LEU A 58 5.49 12.17 -6.34
C LEU A 58 6.77 12.82 -5.80
N ARG A 59 6.95 12.84 -4.47
CA ARG A 59 8.19 13.35 -3.86
C ARG A 59 9.40 12.58 -4.37
N GLN A 60 9.31 11.26 -4.49
CA GLN A 60 10.41 10.49 -5.05
C GLN A 60 10.69 10.86 -6.50
N SER A 61 9.65 10.94 -7.32
CA SER A 61 9.81 11.28 -8.75
C SER A 61 10.48 12.65 -8.93
N LEU A 62 10.22 13.59 -8.02
CA LEU A 62 10.89 14.89 -7.99
C LEU A 62 12.36 14.77 -7.57
N VAL A 63 12.68 13.99 -6.53
CA VAL A 63 14.08 13.73 -6.14
C VAL A 63 14.85 13.08 -7.29
N ASP A 64 14.29 12.07 -7.94
CA ASP A 64 14.88 11.39 -9.10
C ASP A 64 15.15 12.35 -10.27
N LEU A 65 14.27 13.35 -10.47
CA LEU A 65 14.43 14.38 -11.49
C LEU A 65 15.56 15.36 -11.11
N LEU A 66 15.59 15.81 -9.86
CA LEU A 66 16.61 16.73 -9.36
C LEU A 66 18.02 16.09 -9.38
N ASP A 67 18.10 14.78 -9.13
CA ASP A 67 19.35 14.03 -9.22
C ASP A 67 19.89 13.91 -10.66
N ARG A 68 19.06 14.15 -11.69
CA ARG A 68 19.48 14.20 -13.10
C ARG A 68 19.94 15.59 -13.55
N LEU A 69 19.75 16.62 -12.74
CA LEU A 69 20.22 17.97 -13.08
C LEU A 69 21.76 18.03 -13.11
N PRO A 70 22.35 18.91 -13.93
CA PRO A 70 23.78 19.17 -13.90
C PRO A 70 24.26 19.56 -12.49
N PRO A 71 25.51 19.23 -12.10
CA PRO A 71 26.04 19.53 -10.77
C PRO A 71 25.93 21.01 -10.39
N GLU A 72 26.17 21.88 -11.36
CA GLU A 72 26.11 23.36 -11.24
C GLU A 72 24.73 23.86 -10.77
N MET A 73 23.65 23.19 -11.20
CA MET A 73 22.27 23.52 -10.79
C MET A 73 21.85 22.78 -9.53
N ARG A 74 22.48 21.63 -9.23
CA ARG A 74 22.18 20.83 -8.04
C ARG A 74 22.68 21.49 -6.75
N GLU A 75 23.81 22.19 -6.84
CA GLU A 75 24.41 22.94 -5.73
C GLU A 75 23.75 24.32 -5.51
N GLU A 76 22.80 24.70 -6.37
CA GLU A 76 22.01 25.92 -6.17
C GLU A 76 21.23 25.79 -4.84
N PRO A 77 21.33 26.78 -3.93
CA PRO A 77 20.77 26.67 -2.58
C PRO A 77 19.27 26.32 -2.57
N GLY A 78 18.51 26.80 -3.56
CA GLY A 78 17.10 26.45 -3.72
C GLY A 78 16.89 24.96 -4.02
N VAL A 79 17.67 24.40 -4.93
CA VAL A 79 17.62 22.97 -5.30
C VAL A 79 18.10 22.07 -4.16
N ALA A 80 19.20 22.43 -3.50
CA ALA A 80 19.72 21.67 -2.35
C ALA A 80 18.71 21.62 -1.19
N SER A 81 18.07 22.75 -0.89
CA SER A 81 17.00 22.82 0.12
C SER A 81 15.79 21.97 -0.28
N LEU A 82 15.36 22.04 -1.53
CA LEU A 82 14.23 21.25 -2.03
C LEU A 82 14.49 19.75 -1.92
N CYS A 83 15.68 19.30 -2.31
CA CYS A 83 16.12 17.90 -2.15
C CYS A 83 16.08 17.46 -0.69
N ALA A 84 16.57 18.29 0.25
CA ALA A 84 16.58 17.96 1.67
C ALA A 84 15.15 17.79 2.24
N HIS A 85 14.18 18.60 1.80
CA HIS A 85 12.79 18.51 2.26
C HIS A 85 11.99 17.38 1.59
N MET A 86 12.41 16.91 0.42
CA MET A 86 11.70 15.87 -0.34
C MET A 86 12.21 14.46 -0.10
N LYS A 87 13.48 14.31 0.33
CA LYS A 87 14.03 13.03 0.74
C LYS A 87 13.23 12.42 1.89
N HIS A 88 12.97 11.14 1.77
CA HIS A 88 12.25 10.35 2.76
C HIS A 88 12.74 8.90 2.70
N GLU A 89 12.70 8.24 3.84
CA GLU A 89 12.90 6.80 3.91
C GLU A 89 11.69 6.04 3.31
N PRO A 90 11.92 4.85 2.74
CA PRO A 90 10.87 4.05 2.11
C PRO A 90 9.79 3.61 3.10
N VAL A 91 8.56 3.45 2.58
CA VAL A 91 7.38 3.05 3.37
C VAL A 91 6.72 1.83 2.73
N ASP A 92 6.69 0.72 3.44
CA ASP A 92 5.98 -0.49 3.00
C ASP A 92 4.64 -0.60 3.72
N ILE A 93 3.55 -0.70 2.96
CA ILE A 93 2.20 -0.83 3.50
C ILE A 93 1.68 -2.23 3.18
N VAL A 94 1.47 -3.05 4.20
CA VAL A 94 0.92 -4.39 4.05
C VAL A 94 -0.57 -4.37 4.37
N HIS A 95 -1.40 -4.64 3.38
CA HIS A 95 -2.85 -4.72 3.52
C HIS A 95 -3.27 -6.12 3.95
N LEU A 96 -3.75 -6.23 5.18
CA LEU A 96 -4.39 -7.41 5.74
C LEU A 96 -5.91 -7.21 5.66
N ILE A 97 -6.51 -7.67 4.57
CA ILE A 97 -7.96 -7.60 4.37
C ILE A 97 -8.58 -8.87 4.97
N TYR A 98 -9.42 -8.69 5.98
CA TYR A 98 -10.24 -9.76 6.54
C TYR A 98 -11.25 -10.24 5.50
N ARG A 99 -11.22 -11.54 5.21
CA ARG A 99 -12.09 -12.17 4.22
C ARG A 99 -13.09 -13.07 4.92
N TYR A 100 -14.29 -12.56 4.93
CA TYR A 100 -15.44 -13.07 5.65
C TYR A 100 -16.03 -14.36 5.04
N LYS A 101 -16.69 -15.18 5.86
CA LYS A 101 -17.42 -16.40 5.45
C LYS A 101 -18.94 -16.14 5.43
N PRO A 102 -19.72 -16.63 4.44
CA PRO A 102 -21.06 -16.15 4.04
C PRO A 102 -22.22 -16.10 5.08
N TYR A 103 -22.00 -16.34 6.37
CA TYR A 103 -23.04 -16.49 7.40
C TYR A 103 -23.21 -15.36 8.46
N GLU A 104 -22.25 -14.46 8.71
CA GLU A 104 -22.52 -13.15 9.37
C GLU A 104 -23.25 -12.16 8.42
N LEU A 105 -24.58 -12.08 8.51
CA LEU A 105 -25.39 -11.14 7.71
C LEU A 105 -25.21 -9.68 8.21
N ASP A 106 -26.24 -8.84 8.07
CA ASP A 106 -26.26 -7.42 8.50
C ASP A 106 -25.91 -7.19 9.99
N SER A 107 -25.77 -8.25 10.79
CA SER A 107 -25.36 -8.21 12.20
C SER A 107 -23.86 -8.07 12.46
N LYS A 108 -23.01 -8.04 11.43
CA LYS A 108 -21.54 -7.90 11.58
C LYS A 108 -21.09 -6.78 12.51
N ASP A 109 -21.85 -5.68 12.57
CA ASP A 109 -21.49 -4.52 13.40
C ASP A 109 -21.79 -4.73 14.90
N TYR A 110 -22.53 -5.79 15.27
CA TYR A 110 -22.94 -6.09 16.64
C TYR A 110 -22.82 -7.57 17.06
N GLU A 111 -22.32 -8.45 16.18
CA GLU A 111 -22.13 -9.87 16.47
C GLU A 111 -20.78 -10.13 17.16
N PHE A 112 -20.78 -10.04 18.49
CA PHE A 112 -19.60 -10.24 19.34
C PHE A 112 -19.62 -11.58 20.09
N SER A 113 -20.28 -12.61 19.53
CA SER A 113 -20.27 -13.93 20.16
C SER A 113 -18.83 -14.45 20.31
N ARG A 114 -18.59 -15.22 21.38
CA ARG A 114 -17.26 -15.80 21.61
C ARG A 114 -16.78 -16.66 20.44
N ILE A 115 -17.70 -17.36 19.76
CA ILE A 115 -17.37 -18.20 18.61
C ILE A 115 -16.88 -17.31 17.46
N THR A 116 -17.63 -16.26 17.13
CA THR A 116 -17.30 -15.30 16.06
C THR A 116 -15.94 -14.64 16.32
N VAL A 117 -15.68 -14.19 17.55
CA VAL A 117 -14.40 -13.59 17.94
C VAL A 117 -13.22 -14.55 17.77
N LEU A 118 -13.39 -15.81 18.19
CA LEU A 118 -12.35 -16.83 18.02
C LEU A 118 -12.09 -17.13 16.54
N GLU A 119 -13.15 -17.24 15.72
CA GLU A 119 -13.00 -17.42 14.28
C GLU A 119 -12.25 -16.24 13.63
N HIS A 120 -12.55 -15.00 14.03
CA HIS A 120 -11.85 -13.80 13.58
C HIS A 120 -10.37 -13.81 13.97
N TRP A 121 -10.05 -14.16 15.21
CA TRP A 121 -8.66 -14.25 15.68
C TRP A 121 -7.87 -15.31 14.92
N GLU A 122 -8.46 -16.49 14.71
CA GLU A 122 -7.81 -17.53 13.92
C GLU A 122 -7.60 -17.10 12.46
N ALA A 123 -8.57 -16.40 11.87
CA ALA A 123 -8.43 -15.86 10.51
C ALA A 123 -7.29 -14.84 10.43
N GLY A 124 -7.25 -13.84 11.31
CA GLY A 124 -6.17 -12.87 11.35
C GLY A 124 -4.80 -13.52 11.60
N ALA A 125 -4.74 -14.53 12.48
CA ALA A 125 -3.51 -15.28 12.73
C ALA A 125 -3.07 -16.10 11.50
N ARG A 126 -3.99 -16.67 10.72
CA ARG A 126 -3.66 -17.35 9.45
C ARG A 126 -3.12 -16.36 8.42
N ASP A 127 -3.79 -15.22 8.24
CA ASP A 127 -3.39 -14.19 7.27
C ASP A 127 -2.02 -13.61 7.59
N MET A 128 -1.74 -13.37 8.87
CA MET A 128 -0.43 -12.90 9.33
C MET A 128 0.65 -13.96 9.15
N ARG A 129 0.37 -15.23 9.46
CA ARG A 129 1.33 -16.32 9.21
C ARG A 129 1.64 -16.47 7.72
N ASN A 130 0.64 -16.36 6.85
CA ASN A 130 0.83 -16.40 5.40
C ASN A 130 1.71 -15.23 4.93
N THR A 131 1.43 -14.03 5.43
CA THR A 131 2.24 -12.83 5.14
C THR A 131 3.69 -12.99 5.59
N LEU A 132 3.91 -13.49 6.81
CA LEU A 132 5.25 -13.71 7.36
C LEU A 132 6.00 -14.88 6.73
N ALA A 133 5.30 -15.84 6.13
CA ALA A 133 5.89 -16.95 5.38
C ALA A 133 6.56 -16.48 4.07
N HIS A 134 6.28 -15.25 3.64
CA HIS A 134 6.87 -14.61 2.48
C HIS A 134 7.73 -13.40 2.86
N PRO A 135 8.81 -13.58 3.65
CA PRO A 135 9.67 -12.48 4.09
C PRO A 135 10.35 -11.76 2.93
N GLU A 136 10.53 -12.41 1.78
CA GLU A 136 10.99 -11.79 0.54
C GLU A 136 10.05 -10.67 0.09
N LEU A 137 8.73 -10.82 0.25
CA LEU A 137 7.79 -9.76 -0.10
C LEU A 137 7.97 -8.55 0.82
N LEU A 138 8.26 -8.80 2.10
CA LEU A 138 8.50 -7.77 3.11
C LEU A 138 9.89 -7.12 3.03
N ARG A 139 10.87 -7.79 2.41
CA ARG A 139 12.29 -7.36 2.37
C ARG A 139 12.73 -6.74 1.05
N THR A 140 12.01 -6.95 -0.06
CA THR A 140 12.63 -6.82 -1.39
C THR A 140 12.75 -5.39 -1.95
N GLN A 141 12.07 -4.35 -1.44
CA GLN A 141 11.98 -3.08 -2.21
C GLN A 141 12.18 -1.76 -1.46
N THR A 142 12.84 -1.80 -0.30
CA THR A 142 13.45 -0.64 0.37
C THR A 142 14.46 0.13 -0.53
N GLN A 143 14.78 -0.36 -1.73
CA GLN A 143 15.72 0.27 -2.67
C GLN A 143 15.11 1.34 -3.60
N ALA A 144 13.78 1.48 -3.65
CA ALA A 144 13.13 2.59 -4.33
C ALA A 144 12.30 3.34 -3.29
N SER A 145 12.79 4.49 -2.82
CA SER A 145 12.05 5.38 -1.91
C SER A 145 10.64 5.62 -2.48
N GLY A 146 9.61 5.12 -1.81
CA GLY A 146 8.25 5.08 -2.34
C GLY A 146 7.36 4.17 -1.50
N VAL A 147 6.09 4.03 -1.92
CA VAL A 147 5.12 3.19 -1.22
C VAL A 147 4.82 1.91 -1.97
N THR A 148 5.09 0.78 -1.34
CA THR A 148 4.67 -0.54 -1.82
C THR A 148 3.45 -1.01 -1.04
N THR A 149 2.39 -1.42 -1.74
CA THR A 149 1.19 -2.00 -1.11
C THR A 149 1.10 -3.49 -1.39
N PHE A 150 1.01 -4.31 -0.34
CA PHE A 150 0.89 -5.77 -0.44
C PHE A 150 -0.52 -6.24 -0.06
N ASP A 151 -1.20 -6.96 -0.94
CA ASP A 151 -2.45 -7.69 -0.65
C ASP A 151 -2.17 -9.19 -0.87
N LEU A 152 -1.91 -9.90 0.23
CA LEU A 152 -1.40 -11.29 0.23
C LEU A 152 -2.47 -12.34 0.58
N THR A 153 -3.72 -11.91 0.81
CA THR A 153 -4.77 -12.79 1.36
C THR A 153 -5.67 -13.42 0.30
N GLU A 154 -5.35 -13.26 -1.00
CA GLU A 154 -6.08 -13.90 -2.11
C GLU A 154 -5.44 -15.26 -2.41
N PRO A 155 -6.17 -16.39 -2.30
CA PRO A 155 -5.64 -17.69 -2.73
C PRO A 155 -5.45 -17.64 -4.25
N GLY A 156 -4.22 -17.42 -4.69
CA GLY A 156 -3.84 -17.42 -6.11
C GLY A 156 -2.77 -16.40 -6.48
N GLU A 157 -2.83 -15.17 -5.97
CA GLU A 157 -1.89 -14.11 -6.40
C GLU A 157 -1.70 -13.02 -5.33
N ALA A 158 -0.46 -12.85 -4.89
CA ALA A 158 -0.04 -11.68 -4.13
C ALA A 158 -0.14 -10.43 -5.03
N ARG A 159 -1.06 -9.52 -4.72
CA ARG A 159 -1.16 -8.24 -5.44
C ARG A 159 -0.21 -7.23 -4.81
N ILE A 160 0.82 -6.87 -5.58
CA ILE A 160 1.82 -5.90 -5.16
C ILE A 160 1.67 -4.65 -6.02
N ARG A 161 1.21 -3.54 -5.43
CA ARG A 161 1.30 -2.22 -6.07
C ARG A 161 2.64 -1.60 -5.73
N ARG A 162 3.39 -1.21 -6.74
CA ARG A 162 4.73 -0.63 -6.60
C ARG A 162 4.72 0.84 -7.02
N PRO A 163 5.65 1.66 -6.49
CA PRO A 163 5.86 3.00 -7.03
C PRO A 163 6.23 2.91 -8.51
N MET A 164 5.86 3.94 -9.28
CA MET A 164 6.27 4.07 -10.68
C MET A 164 7.80 4.14 -10.71
N ARG A 165 8.49 3.13 -11.25
CA ARG A 165 9.92 3.28 -11.55
C ARG A 165 10.04 4.28 -12.67
N THR A 166 10.74 5.38 -12.43
CA THR A 166 11.22 6.23 -13.52
C THR A 166 12.13 5.36 -14.38
N ILE A 167 11.69 5.05 -15.60
CA ILE A 167 12.49 4.28 -16.56
C ILE A 167 13.80 5.06 -16.72
N ALA A 168 14.93 4.43 -16.38
CA ALA A 168 16.23 4.93 -16.79
C ALA A 168 16.19 4.93 -18.32
N SER A 169 16.14 6.12 -18.92
CA SER A 169 16.20 6.30 -20.36
C SER A 169 17.47 5.59 -20.86
N GLY A 170 17.29 4.47 -21.55
CA GLY A 170 18.34 3.79 -22.28
C GLY A 170 19.03 4.79 -23.19
N GLY A 171 20.36 4.76 -23.21
CA GLY A 171 21.18 5.64 -24.02
C GLY A 171 20.76 5.58 -25.48
N LEU A 172 20.71 6.76 -26.13
CA LEU A 172 20.62 6.84 -27.58
C LEU A 172 21.78 6.04 -28.20
N PRO A 173 21.53 5.16 -29.18
CA PRO A 173 22.60 4.55 -29.94
C PRO A 173 23.33 5.64 -30.73
N SER A 174 24.65 5.69 -30.56
CA SER A 174 25.58 6.47 -31.35
C SER A 174 25.44 6.09 -32.83
N THR A 175 24.83 6.96 -33.63
CA THR A 175 24.94 6.89 -35.09
C THR A 175 26.32 7.44 -35.48
N LYS A 176 27.29 6.54 -35.68
CA LYS A 176 28.43 6.80 -36.56
C LYS A 176 28.02 6.51 -38.00
N ALA A 177 28.03 7.54 -38.85
CA ALA A 177 28.14 7.46 -40.31
C ALA A 177 28.99 8.68 -40.71
N ARG A 178 30.29 8.50 -40.95
CA ARG A 178 30.96 8.11 -42.20
C ARG A 178 30.84 9.17 -43.29
#